data_AF-A0A9P7D568-F1
#
_entry.id   AF-A0A9P7D568-F1
#
_cell.length_a   1.000
_cell.length_b   1.000
_cell.length_c   1.000
_cell.angle_alpha   90.00
_cell.angle_beta   90.00
_cell.angle_gamma   90.00
#
_symmetry.space_group_name_H-M   'P 1'
#
loop_
_entity.id
_entity.type
_entity.pdbx_description
1 polymer ?
#
loop_
_entity_poly.entity_id
_entity_poly.type
_entity_poly.pdbx_seq_one_letter_code
_entity_poly.pdbx_strand_id
1 'polypeptide(L)'
;MENELLMLKEDQIDEMADEFRLFEPEKMVLPMLSTLGPAKCAELGAAHLIQHELALQEGQANDALHNIRVHLADKAIIFRTTIRTVKSQVMSPRAWAQVHSVDRALANLGANNELLERYRPLLKEHLKVSTAVADPNARGQRNNTLAWFWSMDVEGDSCNSDWLNEFYHVHWLRAKALKDRWEEEHLLVQHEMNWTCDFFMHKAEEWIRLGALTEDKVGHLAYAVWQCKMYQCLCQDAMDSFNKARDPANGRAIFAEAE
;
A
#
# COMPACT_ATOMS: atom_id res chain seq x y z
N MET A 1 -7.55 -54.18 -66.18
CA MET A 1 -7.43 -54.00 -64.73
C MET A 1 -6.49 -52.82 -64.49
N GLU A 2 -6.84 -51.67 -65.04
CA GLU A 2 -7.72 -50.66 -64.40
C GLU A 2 -7.01 -50.05 -63.20
N ASN A 3 -6.34 -48.93 -63.49
CA ASN A 3 -5.95 -47.91 -62.54
C ASN A 3 -7.22 -47.33 -61.91
N GLU A 4 -7.69 -47.94 -60.83
CA GLU A 4 -8.59 -47.30 -59.86
C GLU A 4 -7.77 -46.81 -58.66
N LEU A 5 -6.79 -45.94 -58.91
CA LEU A 5 -6.20 -45.15 -57.85
C LEU A 5 -7.04 -43.88 -57.70
N LEU A 6 -8.05 -44.00 -56.85
CA LEU A 6 -8.88 -42.96 -56.23
C LEU A 6 -8.48 -41.52 -56.57
N MET A 7 -9.19 -40.98 -57.58
CA MET A 7 -9.50 -39.55 -57.69
C MET A 7 -10.25 -39.12 -56.42
N LEU A 8 -9.52 -38.77 -55.36
CA LEU A 8 -10.07 -37.89 -54.34
C LEU A 8 -10.34 -36.56 -55.06
N LYS A 9 -11.62 -36.21 -55.19
CA LYS A 9 -12.05 -34.94 -55.80
C LYS A 9 -11.28 -33.81 -55.13
N GLU A 10 -10.69 -32.92 -55.92
CA GLU A 10 -10.06 -31.68 -55.45
C GLU A 10 -10.98 -30.91 -54.47
N ASP A 11 -12.30 -31.02 -54.66
CA ASP A 11 -13.34 -30.47 -53.77
C ASP A 11 -13.27 -31.01 -52.31
N GLN A 12 -12.86 -32.26 -52.10
CA GLN A 12 -12.72 -32.83 -50.74
C GLN A 12 -11.41 -32.45 -50.06
N ILE A 13 -10.38 -32.12 -50.85
CA ILE A 13 -9.10 -31.62 -50.32
C ILE A 13 -9.27 -30.16 -49.89
N ASP A 14 -10.05 -29.37 -50.62
CA ASP A 14 -10.38 -27.99 -50.24
C ASP A 14 -11.35 -27.92 -49.05
N GLU A 15 -12.33 -28.83 -48.93
CA GLU A 15 -13.19 -28.93 -47.73
C GLU A 15 -12.40 -29.35 -46.48
N MET A 16 -11.47 -30.31 -46.59
CA MET A 16 -10.57 -30.65 -45.48
C MET A 16 -9.56 -29.53 -45.18
N ALA A 17 -9.11 -28.78 -46.18
CA ALA A 17 -8.22 -27.63 -45.97
C ALA A 17 -8.94 -26.45 -45.31
N ASP A 18 -10.23 -26.24 -45.59
CA ASP A 18 -11.05 -25.20 -44.95
C ASP A 18 -11.45 -25.56 -43.51
N GLU A 19 -11.63 -26.83 -43.17
CA GLU A 19 -11.81 -27.28 -41.78
C GLU A 19 -10.54 -27.09 -40.94
N PHE A 20 -9.36 -27.23 -41.55
CA PHE A 20 -8.06 -26.90 -40.93
C PHE A 20 -7.77 -25.39 -40.84
N ARG A 21 -8.43 -24.53 -41.63
CA ARG A 21 -8.23 -23.07 -41.65
C ARG A 21 -8.94 -22.31 -40.52
N LEU A 22 -9.73 -22.99 -39.69
CA LEU A 22 -10.31 -22.43 -38.46
C LEU A 22 -9.45 -22.65 -37.21
N PHE A 23 -8.33 -23.37 -37.33
CA PHE A 23 -7.41 -23.61 -36.22
C PHE A 23 -6.49 -22.39 -36.05
N GLU A 24 -6.97 -21.35 -35.36
CA GLU A 24 -6.12 -20.26 -34.90
C GLU A 24 -5.39 -20.72 -33.61
N PRO A 25 -4.12 -21.17 -33.68
CA PRO A 25 -3.41 -21.65 -32.49
C PRO A 25 -3.29 -20.57 -31.40
N GLU A 26 -3.38 -19.30 -31.79
CA GLU A 26 -3.36 -18.13 -30.91
C GLU A 26 -4.61 -18.02 -30.01
N LYS A 27 -5.73 -18.64 -30.41
CA LYS A 27 -6.97 -18.71 -29.63
C LYS A 27 -7.09 -20.01 -28.84
N MET A 28 -6.15 -20.94 -29.00
CA MET A 28 -6.15 -22.21 -28.28
C MET A 28 -5.68 -21.97 -26.84
N VAL A 29 -6.60 -22.07 -25.89
CA VAL A 29 -6.25 -22.09 -24.47
C VAL A 29 -5.58 -23.43 -24.18
N LEU A 30 -4.27 -23.39 -23.93
CA LEU A 30 -3.53 -24.56 -23.47
C LEU A 30 -4.17 -25.07 -22.15
N PRO A 31 -4.50 -26.36 -22.04
CA PRO A 31 -5.10 -26.91 -20.83
C PRO A 31 -4.06 -27.02 -19.71
N MET A 32 -3.83 -25.88 -19.05
CA MET A 32 -3.05 -25.78 -17.82
C MET A 32 -3.92 -26.18 -16.63
N LEU A 33 -3.32 -26.66 -15.54
CA LEU A 33 -4.06 -27.01 -14.32
C LEU A 33 -4.90 -25.83 -13.79
N SER A 34 -4.41 -24.60 -13.94
CA SER A 34 -5.09 -23.34 -13.60
C SER A 34 -6.29 -22.99 -14.49
N THR A 35 -6.37 -23.56 -15.70
CA THR A 35 -7.50 -23.40 -16.62
C THR A 35 -8.54 -24.50 -16.47
N LEU A 36 -8.12 -25.69 -16.03
CA LEU A 36 -8.98 -26.86 -15.82
C LEU A 36 -9.74 -26.78 -14.48
N GLY A 37 -9.12 -26.17 -13.47
CA GLY A 37 -9.67 -26.07 -12.12
C GLY A 37 -9.60 -27.38 -11.33
N PRO A 38 -9.79 -27.33 -10.00
CA PRO A 38 -9.51 -28.45 -9.09
C PRO A 38 -10.41 -29.66 -9.34
N ALA A 39 -11.69 -29.45 -9.69
CA ALA A 39 -12.64 -30.52 -9.96
C ALA A 39 -12.22 -31.37 -11.17
N LYS A 40 -11.85 -30.72 -12.28
CA LYS A 40 -11.42 -31.43 -13.50
C LYS A 40 -10.06 -32.09 -13.32
N CYS A 41 -9.15 -31.45 -12.59
CA CYS A 41 -7.87 -32.04 -12.24
C CYS A 41 -8.02 -33.30 -11.35
N ALA A 42 -9.02 -33.33 -10.47
CA ALA A 42 -9.35 -34.53 -9.68
C ALA A 42 -9.90 -35.66 -10.55
N GLU A 43 -10.79 -35.36 -11.50
CA GLU A 43 -11.30 -36.34 -12.49
C GLU A 43 -10.16 -36.96 -13.32
N LEU A 44 -9.14 -36.18 -13.64
CA LEU A 44 -7.99 -36.61 -14.45
C LEU A 44 -6.88 -37.27 -13.61
N GLY A 45 -7.05 -37.43 -12.29
CA GLY A 45 -6.03 -38.00 -11.40
C GLY A 45 -4.82 -37.09 -11.16
N ALA A 46 -4.88 -35.83 -11.58
CA ALA A 46 -3.81 -34.83 -11.51
C ALA A 46 -3.87 -33.95 -10.25
N ALA A 47 -4.72 -34.29 -9.27
CA ALA A 47 -4.93 -33.47 -8.07
C ALA A 47 -3.63 -33.18 -7.28
N HIS A 48 -2.68 -34.11 -7.26
CA HIS A 48 -1.39 -33.94 -6.58
C HIS A 48 -0.51 -32.86 -7.23
N LEU A 49 -0.66 -32.62 -8.54
CA LEU A 49 0.11 -31.60 -9.27
C LEU A 49 -0.37 -30.18 -8.99
N ILE A 50 -1.59 -30.01 -8.47
CA ILE A 50 -2.13 -28.69 -8.10
C ILE A 50 -1.22 -28.00 -7.08
N GLN A 51 -0.69 -28.74 -6.10
CA GLN A 51 0.21 -28.19 -5.09
C GLN A 51 1.52 -27.68 -5.71
N HIS A 52 2.07 -28.42 -6.67
CA HIS A 52 3.28 -28.02 -7.41
C HIS A 52 3.01 -26.80 -8.31
N GLU A 53 1.87 -26.77 -8.99
CA GLU A 53 1.47 -25.61 -9.80
C GLU A 53 1.26 -24.37 -8.93
N LEU A 54 0.62 -24.50 -7.75
CA LEU A 54 0.47 -23.38 -6.81
C LEU A 54 1.84 -22.81 -6.39
N ALA A 55 2.80 -23.67 -6.06
CA ALA A 55 4.16 -23.24 -5.73
C ALA A 55 4.87 -22.57 -6.93
N LEU A 56 4.66 -23.09 -8.14
CA LEU A 56 5.19 -22.49 -9.37
C LEU A 56 4.59 -21.11 -9.63
N GLN A 57 3.27 -20.98 -9.48
CA GLN A 57 2.56 -19.71 -9.63
C GLN A 57 3.02 -18.70 -8.57
N GLU A 58 3.27 -19.12 -7.33
CA GLU A 58 3.87 -18.25 -6.31
C GLU A 58 5.25 -17.73 -6.75
N GLY A 59 6.12 -18.60 -7.28
CA GLY A 59 7.40 -18.20 -7.85
C GLY A 59 7.24 -17.20 -9.00
N GLN A 60 6.33 -17.46 -9.93
CA GLN A 60 6.05 -16.56 -11.06
C GLN A 60 5.52 -15.20 -10.61
N ALA A 61 4.69 -15.16 -9.56
CA ALA A 61 4.22 -13.91 -8.96
C ALA A 61 5.39 -13.11 -8.40
N ASN A 62 6.27 -13.76 -7.64
CA ASN A 62 7.45 -13.14 -7.03
C ASN A 62 8.40 -12.58 -8.09
N ASP A 63 8.69 -13.34 -9.15
CA ASP A 63 9.51 -12.88 -10.27
C ASP A 63 8.88 -11.68 -10.99
N ALA A 64 7.56 -11.71 -11.22
CA ALA A 64 6.86 -10.61 -11.87
C ALA A 64 6.87 -9.34 -11.00
N LEU A 65 6.69 -9.47 -9.68
CA LEU A 65 6.80 -8.36 -8.73
C LEU A 65 8.23 -7.82 -8.63
N HIS A 66 9.25 -8.69 -8.61
CA HIS A 66 10.65 -8.31 -8.66
C HIS A 66 10.94 -7.44 -9.89
N ASN A 67 10.51 -7.89 -11.07
CA ASN A 67 10.67 -7.14 -12.31
C ASN A 67 9.99 -5.75 -12.24
N ILE A 68 8.79 -5.67 -11.64
CA ILE A 68 8.11 -4.38 -11.43
C ILE A 68 8.93 -3.48 -10.49
N ARG A 69 9.47 -4.02 -9.39
CA ARG A 69 10.31 -3.27 -8.44
C ARG A 69 11.55 -2.73 -9.14
N VAL A 70 12.30 -3.56 -9.86
CA VAL A 70 13.50 -3.15 -10.62
C VAL A 70 13.16 -2.04 -11.61
N HIS A 71 12.12 -2.21 -12.43
CA HIS A 71 11.72 -1.18 -13.40
C HIS A 71 11.31 0.15 -12.76
N LEU A 72 10.59 0.12 -11.64
CA LEU A 72 10.22 1.33 -10.91
C LEU A 72 11.44 2.00 -10.27
N ALA A 73 12.37 1.20 -9.78
CA ALA A 73 13.60 1.65 -9.16
C ALA A 73 14.51 2.32 -10.21
N ASP A 74 14.74 1.70 -11.37
CA ASP A 74 15.49 2.28 -12.49
C ASP A 74 14.87 3.60 -12.94
N LYS A 75 13.54 3.63 -13.04
CA LYS A 75 12.80 4.82 -13.41
C LYS A 75 13.02 5.94 -12.37
N ALA A 76 13.05 5.63 -11.07
CA ALA A 76 13.38 6.59 -10.03
C ALA A 76 14.80 7.17 -10.17
N ILE A 77 15.79 6.34 -10.51
CA ILE A 77 17.17 6.80 -10.78
C ILE A 77 17.16 7.79 -11.94
N ILE A 78 16.56 7.41 -13.07
CA ILE A 78 16.52 8.26 -14.27
C ILE A 78 15.89 9.61 -13.95
N PHE A 79 14.84 9.64 -13.13
CA PHE A 79 14.23 10.89 -12.65
C PHE A 79 15.16 11.73 -11.75
N ARG A 80 16.05 11.09 -10.98
CA ARG A 80 17.04 11.77 -10.14
C ARG A 80 18.20 12.33 -10.95
N THR A 81 18.74 11.53 -11.86
CA THR A 81 19.98 11.83 -12.61
C THR A 81 19.73 12.70 -13.83
N THR A 82 18.55 12.57 -14.46
CA THR A 82 18.19 13.29 -15.68
C THR A 82 17.06 14.26 -15.40
N ILE A 83 17.35 15.57 -15.52
CA ILE A 83 16.35 16.63 -15.37
C ILE A 83 15.21 16.42 -16.39
N ARG A 84 13.99 16.20 -15.88
CA ARG A 84 12.60 16.43 -16.42
C ARG A 84 12.25 16.18 -17.91
N THR A 85 13.17 15.82 -18.80
CA THR A 85 12.97 15.85 -20.27
C THR A 85 12.93 14.49 -20.93
N VAL A 86 13.14 13.41 -20.19
CA VAL A 86 13.04 12.06 -20.76
C VAL A 86 11.58 11.61 -20.71
N LYS A 87 10.96 11.40 -21.87
CA LYS A 87 9.68 10.69 -21.98
C LYS A 87 9.88 9.32 -21.35
N SER A 88 9.29 9.10 -20.18
CA SER A 88 9.43 7.81 -19.49
C SER A 88 9.01 6.69 -20.42
N GLN A 89 9.83 5.65 -20.54
CA GLN A 89 9.37 4.41 -21.16
C GLN A 89 8.07 3.96 -20.50
N VAL A 90 7.12 3.54 -21.33
CA VAL A 90 5.88 2.91 -20.87
C VAL A 90 6.31 1.67 -20.09
N MET A 91 5.83 1.57 -18.85
CA MET A 91 6.09 0.44 -17.99
C MET A 91 5.74 -0.85 -18.75
N SER A 92 6.59 -1.88 -18.65
CA SER A 92 6.40 -3.14 -19.38
C SER A 92 4.99 -3.69 -19.16
N PRO A 93 4.09 -3.67 -20.17
CA PRO A 93 2.75 -4.23 -20.04
C PRO A 93 2.79 -5.74 -19.76
N ARG A 94 3.92 -6.39 -20.08
CA ARG A 94 4.13 -7.84 -19.91
C ARG A 94 4.24 -8.23 -18.45
N ALA A 95 5.06 -7.54 -17.66
CA ALA A 95 5.19 -7.84 -16.23
C ALA A 95 3.84 -7.62 -15.49
N TRP A 96 3.10 -6.59 -15.89
CA TRP A 96 1.76 -6.34 -15.38
C TRP A 96 0.78 -7.45 -15.77
N ALA A 97 0.75 -7.84 -17.04
CA ALA A 97 -0.09 -8.94 -17.52
C ALA A 97 0.24 -10.27 -16.80
N GLN A 98 1.50 -10.49 -16.45
CA GLN A 98 1.96 -11.68 -15.75
C GLN A 98 1.45 -11.74 -14.30
N VAL A 99 1.47 -10.64 -13.54
CA VAL A 99 0.88 -10.63 -12.20
C VAL A 99 -0.63 -10.91 -12.25
N HIS A 100 -1.35 -10.30 -13.19
CA HIS A 100 -2.79 -10.53 -13.38
C HIS A 100 -3.13 -11.93 -13.89
N SER A 101 -2.23 -12.59 -14.65
CA SER A 101 -2.43 -13.99 -15.03
C SER A 101 -2.23 -14.91 -13.83
N VAL A 102 -1.25 -14.63 -12.98
CA VAL A 102 -0.96 -15.43 -11.79
C VAL A 102 -2.07 -15.29 -10.75
N ASP A 103 -2.56 -14.07 -10.50
CA ASP A 103 -3.68 -13.83 -9.57
C ASP A 103 -4.93 -14.64 -9.97
N ARG A 104 -5.28 -14.62 -11.26
CA ARG A 104 -6.37 -15.45 -11.80
C ARG A 104 -6.09 -16.95 -11.69
N ALA A 105 -4.85 -17.37 -11.90
CA ALA A 105 -4.46 -18.78 -11.75
C ALA A 105 -4.59 -19.26 -10.29
N LEU A 106 -4.15 -18.45 -9.31
CA LEU A 106 -4.27 -18.74 -7.89
C LEU A 106 -5.73 -18.86 -7.45
N ALA A 107 -6.58 -17.93 -7.91
CA ALA A 107 -8.01 -17.98 -7.64
C ALA A 107 -8.67 -19.25 -8.21
N ASN A 108 -8.31 -19.64 -9.44
CA ASN A 108 -8.87 -20.83 -10.09
C ASN A 108 -8.38 -22.16 -9.50
N LEU A 109 -7.15 -22.20 -8.97
CA LEU A 109 -6.58 -23.39 -8.32
C LEU A 109 -7.08 -23.59 -6.88
N GLY A 110 -7.85 -22.65 -6.34
CA GLY A 110 -8.34 -22.70 -4.96
C GLY A 110 -7.23 -22.44 -3.94
N ALA A 111 -6.34 -21.49 -4.22
CA ALA A 111 -5.30 -21.08 -3.28
C ALA A 111 -5.89 -20.68 -1.92
N ASN A 112 -5.11 -20.89 -0.85
CA ASN A 112 -5.53 -20.51 0.50
C ASN A 112 -5.79 -18.99 0.59
N ASN A 113 -6.73 -18.60 1.45
CA ASN A 113 -7.11 -17.20 1.60
C ASN A 113 -5.93 -16.30 2.03
N GLU A 114 -5.00 -16.86 2.81
CA GLU A 114 -3.73 -16.19 3.19
C GLU A 114 -2.86 -15.84 1.97
N LEU A 115 -2.85 -16.70 0.96
CA LEU A 115 -2.07 -16.52 -0.27
C LEU A 115 -2.69 -15.41 -1.14
N LEU A 116 -4.03 -15.35 -1.18
CA LEU A 116 -4.78 -14.29 -1.86
C LEU A 116 -4.66 -12.94 -1.13
N GLU A 117 -4.59 -12.92 0.20
CA GLU A 117 -4.32 -11.70 0.98
C GLU A 117 -2.90 -11.16 0.76
N ARG A 118 -1.94 -12.07 0.55
CA ARG A 118 -0.53 -11.72 0.25
C ARG A 118 -0.41 -11.05 -1.11
N TYR A 119 -1.03 -11.61 -2.16
CA TYR A 119 -0.97 -11.07 -3.52
C TYR A 119 -2.20 -10.21 -3.84
N ARG A 120 -2.16 -8.94 -3.40
CA ARG A 120 -3.29 -8.01 -3.61
C ARG A 120 -3.36 -7.51 -5.06
N PRO A 121 -4.53 -7.03 -5.52
CA PRO A 121 -4.63 -6.41 -6.85
C PRO A 121 -3.66 -5.24 -7.06
N LEU A 122 -2.97 -5.23 -8.20
CA LEU A 122 -2.10 -4.12 -8.60
C LEU A 122 -2.89 -3.00 -9.29
N LEU A 123 -3.11 -1.91 -8.56
CA LEU A 123 -3.68 -0.67 -9.09
C LEU A 123 -2.63 0.17 -9.82
N LYS A 124 -3.09 0.98 -10.79
CA LYS A 124 -2.21 1.89 -11.55
C LYS A 124 -1.51 2.93 -10.68
N GLU A 125 -2.10 3.29 -9.54
CA GLU A 125 -1.52 4.21 -8.58
C GLU A 125 -0.31 3.64 -7.84
N HIS A 126 -0.28 2.33 -7.60
CA HIS A 126 0.84 1.64 -6.97
C HIS A 126 2.12 1.67 -7.82
N LEU A 127 1.97 1.93 -9.12
CA LEU A 127 3.05 1.97 -10.11
C LEU A 127 3.59 3.40 -10.32
N LYS A 128 3.12 4.37 -9.53
CA LYS A 128 3.71 5.71 -9.53
C LYS A 128 5.07 5.62 -8.87
N VAL A 129 6.08 6.12 -9.58
CA VAL A 129 7.46 6.17 -9.08
C VAL A 129 7.51 7.04 -7.85
N SER A 130 8.04 6.50 -6.74
CA SER A 130 8.27 7.28 -5.53
C SER A 130 9.27 8.40 -5.83
N THR A 131 8.79 9.64 -5.82
CA THR A 131 9.64 10.83 -5.98
C THR A 131 10.60 10.97 -4.81
N ALA A 132 10.33 10.28 -3.70
CA ALA A 132 11.06 10.40 -2.47
C ALA A 132 12.52 9.90 -2.60
N VAL A 133 12.84 9.04 -3.57
CA VAL A 133 14.24 8.66 -3.88
C VAL A 133 14.91 9.66 -4.83
N ALA A 134 14.13 10.29 -5.71
CA ALA A 134 14.63 11.27 -6.66
C ALA A 134 14.91 12.65 -6.02
N ASP A 135 14.01 13.11 -5.15
CA ASP A 135 14.16 14.32 -4.35
C ASP A 135 13.77 14.00 -2.90
N PRO A 136 14.76 13.71 -2.03
CA PRO A 136 14.46 13.35 -0.68
C PRO A 136 13.78 14.44 0.16
N ASN A 137 13.95 15.69 -0.25
CA ASN A 137 13.48 16.89 0.45
C ASN A 137 12.26 17.52 -0.22
N ALA A 138 11.64 16.85 -1.20
CA ALA A 138 10.43 17.33 -1.84
C ALA A 138 9.29 17.55 -0.83
N ARG A 139 8.72 18.76 -0.82
CA ARG A 139 7.54 19.09 0.00
C ARG A 139 6.32 18.25 -0.43
N GLY A 140 5.51 17.85 0.54
CA GLY A 140 4.24 17.13 0.29
C GLY A 140 4.35 15.60 0.26
N GLN A 141 5.53 15.01 0.49
CA GLN A 141 5.73 13.56 0.53
C GLN A 141 5.41 12.92 1.90
N ARG A 142 4.89 13.69 2.87
CA ARG A 142 4.71 13.27 4.28
C ARG A 142 3.77 12.06 4.44
N ASN A 143 2.76 11.95 3.58
CA ASN A 143 1.72 10.91 3.66
C ASN A 143 1.83 9.89 2.52
N ASN A 144 2.97 9.84 1.81
CA ASN A 144 3.11 8.91 0.69
C ASN A 144 3.46 7.52 1.21
N THR A 145 2.44 6.66 1.32
CA THR A 145 2.62 5.26 1.70
C THR A 145 3.10 4.46 0.50
N LEU A 146 4.10 3.61 0.71
CA LEU A 146 4.53 2.66 -0.32
C LEU A 146 3.41 1.67 -0.63
N ALA A 147 3.32 1.23 -1.89
CA ALA A 147 2.42 0.17 -2.27
C ALA A 147 2.76 -1.14 -1.53
N TRP A 148 1.73 -1.97 -1.29
CA TRP A 148 1.81 -3.22 -0.53
C TRP A 148 2.95 -4.14 -0.99
N PHE A 149 3.20 -4.20 -2.30
CA PHE A 149 4.24 -5.05 -2.88
C PHE A 149 5.66 -4.59 -2.58
N TRP A 150 5.89 -3.43 -1.95
CA TRP A 150 7.22 -3.04 -1.45
C TRP A 150 7.51 -3.57 -0.04
N SER A 151 6.48 -3.95 0.72
CA SER A 151 6.62 -4.48 2.08
C SER A 151 6.65 -6.01 2.12
N MET A 152 6.41 -6.67 0.98
CA MET A 152 6.56 -8.11 0.89
C MET A 152 8.03 -8.50 0.95
N ASP A 153 8.36 -9.36 1.89
CA ASP A 153 9.61 -10.09 1.88
C ASP A 153 9.56 -11.12 0.74
N VAL A 154 10.32 -10.84 -0.32
CA VAL A 154 10.58 -11.77 -1.41
C VAL A 154 12.04 -12.14 -1.20
N GLU A 155 12.25 -13.38 -0.73
CA GLU A 155 13.53 -13.87 -0.27
C GLU A 155 14.63 -13.62 -1.32
N GLY A 156 15.64 -12.82 -0.98
CA GLY A 156 16.79 -12.54 -1.86
C GLY A 156 16.70 -11.27 -2.73
N ASP A 157 15.62 -10.49 -2.66
CA ASP A 157 15.47 -9.29 -3.50
C ASP A 157 16.47 -8.17 -3.19
N SER A 158 16.83 -8.01 -1.91
CA SER A 158 17.69 -6.93 -1.43
C SER A 158 19.18 -7.19 -1.62
N CYS A 159 19.60 -8.45 -1.80
CA CYS A 159 21.01 -8.81 -1.98
C CYS A 159 21.44 -8.89 -3.46
N ASN A 160 20.50 -8.93 -4.40
CA ASN A 160 20.80 -9.04 -5.83
C ASN A 160 20.97 -7.69 -6.55
N SER A 161 20.59 -6.56 -5.94
CA SER A 161 20.88 -5.25 -6.52
C SER A 161 21.16 -4.18 -5.48
N ASP A 162 22.32 -3.52 -5.63
CA ASP A 162 22.77 -2.43 -4.76
C ASP A 162 21.75 -1.28 -4.72
N TRP A 163 21.05 -1.06 -5.83
CA TRP A 163 20.05 0.00 -5.92
C TRP A 163 18.73 -0.31 -5.20
N LEU A 164 18.20 -1.54 -5.29
CA LEU A 164 17.03 -1.91 -4.50
C LEU A 164 17.37 -1.83 -3.00
N ASN A 165 18.58 -2.22 -2.61
CA ASN A 165 19.05 -2.08 -1.23
C ASN A 165 19.02 -0.61 -0.78
N GLU A 166 19.57 0.31 -1.57
CA GLU A 166 19.51 1.75 -1.26
C GLU A 166 18.07 2.28 -1.23
N PHE A 167 17.21 1.83 -2.14
CA PHE A 167 15.78 2.17 -2.14
C PHE A 167 15.10 1.73 -0.82
N TYR A 168 15.31 0.48 -0.40
CA TYR A 168 14.75 -0.04 0.86
C TYR A 168 15.33 0.68 2.07
N HIS A 169 16.64 0.95 2.08
CA HIS A 169 17.30 1.67 3.16
C HIS A 169 16.73 3.08 3.35
N VAL A 170 16.57 3.85 2.28
CA VAL A 170 15.99 5.21 2.34
C VAL A 170 14.54 5.19 2.84
N HIS A 171 13.72 4.26 2.37
CA HIS A 171 12.33 4.17 2.83
C HIS A 171 12.23 3.68 4.27
N TRP A 172 13.09 2.75 4.69
CA TRP A 172 13.17 2.31 6.07
C TRP A 172 13.58 3.46 7.00
N LEU A 173 14.62 4.23 6.66
CA LEU A 173 15.05 5.41 7.44
C LEU A 173 13.91 6.41 7.61
N ARG A 174 13.10 6.61 6.58
CA ARG A 174 11.92 7.48 6.66
C ARG A 174 10.82 6.93 7.54
N ALA A 175 10.48 5.65 7.38
CA ALA A 175 9.47 5.01 8.21
C ALA A 175 9.87 5.05 9.68
N LYS A 176 11.17 4.81 9.97
CA LYS A 176 11.75 4.97 11.29
C LYS A 176 11.65 6.42 11.79
N ALA A 177 12.12 7.40 11.02
CA ALA A 177 12.05 8.81 11.42
C ALA A 177 10.60 9.30 11.62
N LEU A 178 9.64 8.76 10.87
CA LEU A 178 8.22 9.04 11.05
C LEU A 178 7.71 8.44 12.37
N LYS A 179 8.04 7.18 12.65
CA LYS A 179 7.71 6.50 13.91
C LYS A 179 8.30 7.26 15.10
N ASP A 180 9.60 7.53 15.08
CA ASP A 180 10.31 8.22 16.15
C ASP A 180 9.68 9.61 16.41
N ARG A 181 9.34 10.36 15.35
CA ARG A 181 8.62 11.63 15.49
C ARG A 181 7.23 11.45 16.10
N TRP A 182 6.45 10.46 15.68
CA TRP A 182 5.12 10.23 16.26
C TRP A 182 5.21 9.82 17.74
N GLU A 183 6.24 9.06 18.11
CA GLU A 183 6.53 8.73 19.52
C GLU A 183 6.86 9.99 20.33
N GLU A 184 7.70 10.88 19.78
CA GLU A 184 8.00 12.18 20.38
C GLU A 184 6.76 13.06 20.51
N GLU A 185 5.99 13.23 19.43
CA GLU A 185 4.75 14.03 19.41
C GLU A 185 3.73 13.50 20.42
N HIS A 186 3.59 12.19 20.56
CA HIS A 186 2.69 11.60 21.54
C HIS A 186 3.10 11.96 22.99
N LEU A 187 4.40 11.97 23.29
CA LEU A 187 4.90 12.41 24.60
C LEU A 187 4.75 13.92 24.78
N LEU A 188 5.11 14.71 23.77
CA LEU A 188 5.03 16.18 23.81
C LEU A 188 3.61 16.65 24.03
N VAL A 189 2.63 16.12 23.29
CA VAL A 189 1.21 16.50 23.42
C VAL A 189 0.68 16.24 24.84
N GLN A 190 1.11 15.17 25.50
CA GLN A 190 0.75 14.92 26.90
C GLN A 190 1.35 15.95 27.85
N HIS A 191 2.64 16.26 27.67
CA HIS A 191 3.33 17.28 28.49
C HIS A 191 2.80 18.68 28.24
N GLU A 192 2.55 19.06 26.98
CA GLU A 192 1.96 20.34 26.58
C GLU A 192 0.58 20.53 27.21
N MET A 193 -0.25 19.49 27.26
CA MET A 193 -1.54 19.56 27.94
C MET A 193 -1.36 19.82 29.45
N ASN A 194 -0.48 19.07 30.12
CA ASN A 194 -0.20 19.29 31.53
C ASN A 194 0.30 20.72 31.80
N TRP A 195 1.27 21.20 31.01
CA TRP A 195 1.78 22.56 31.13
C TRP A 195 0.72 23.63 30.85
N THR A 196 -0.20 23.38 29.93
CA THR A 196 -1.31 24.30 29.65
C THR A 196 -2.25 24.42 30.86
N CYS A 197 -2.59 23.30 31.50
CA CYS A 197 -3.38 23.29 32.73
C CYS A 197 -2.66 24.00 33.88
N ASP A 198 -1.37 23.68 34.09
CA ASP A 198 -0.54 24.32 35.12
C ASP A 198 -0.44 25.82 34.92
N PHE A 199 -0.30 26.27 33.66
CA PHE A 199 -0.31 27.69 33.31
C PHE A 199 -1.62 28.38 33.66
N PHE A 200 -2.77 27.76 33.34
CA PHE A 200 -4.08 28.33 33.68
C PHE A 200 -4.28 28.39 35.20
N MET A 201 -3.89 27.35 35.94
CA MET A 201 -3.96 27.35 37.40
C MET A 201 -3.05 28.42 38.01
N HIS A 202 -1.81 28.54 37.52
CA HIS A 202 -0.90 29.61 37.92
C HIS A 202 -1.50 31.00 37.64
N LYS A 203 -2.15 31.20 36.49
CA LYS A 203 -2.86 32.47 36.20
C LYS A 203 -4.03 32.71 37.14
N ALA A 204 -4.80 31.69 37.48
CA ALA A 204 -5.89 31.81 38.44
C ALA A 204 -5.38 32.26 39.83
N GLU A 205 -4.28 31.66 40.30
CA GLU A 205 -3.61 32.04 41.54
C GLU A 205 -3.02 33.46 41.48
N GLU A 206 -2.44 33.84 40.35
CA GLU A 206 -1.92 35.20 40.12
C GLU A 206 -3.03 36.25 40.28
N TRP A 207 -4.22 36.00 39.72
CA TRP A 207 -5.37 36.89 39.88
C TRP A 207 -5.89 36.95 41.31
N ILE A 208 -5.92 35.84 42.05
CA ILE A 208 -6.25 35.84 43.48
C ILE A 208 -5.26 36.72 44.25
N ARG A 209 -3.96 36.56 43.99
CA ARG A 209 -2.90 37.34 44.64
C ARG A 209 -3.04 38.83 44.36
N LEU A 210 -3.29 39.20 43.10
CA LEU A 210 -3.52 40.59 42.69
C LEU A 210 -4.77 41.19 43.35
N GLY A 211 -5.85 40.40 43.48
CA GLY A 211 -7.03 40.79 44.23
C GLY A 211 -6.71 41.10 45.69
N ALA A 212 -5.96 40.22 46.37
CA ALA A 212 -5.58 40.40 47.77
C ALA A 212 -4.65 41.61 48.02
N LEU A 213 -3.85 42.01 47.03
CA LEU A 213 -2.97 43.18 47.07
C LEU A 213 -3.70 44.52 46.83
N THR A 214 -4.96 44.49 46.36
CA THR A 214 -5.69 45.69 45.99
C THR A 214 -6.51 46.22 47.16
N GLU A 215 -6.19 47.43 47.66
CA GLU A 215 -6.92 48.07 48.75
C GLU A 215 -8.29 48.62 48.30
N ASP A 216 -9.33 48.31 49.11
CA ASP A 216 -10.66 48.95 49.23
C ASP A 216 -11.51 49.22 47.98
N LYS A 217 -11.15 48.65 46.84
CA LYS A 217 -11.94 48.76 45.60
C LYS A 217 -12.67 47.47 45.27
N VAL A 218 -13.92 47.38 45.73
CA VAL A 218 -14.83 46.23 45.53
C VAL A 218 -14.91 45.76 44.07
N GLY A 219 -14.88 46.68 43.10
CA GLY A 219 -14.93 46.33 41.67
C GLY A 219 -13.70 45.56 41.16
N HIS A 220 -12.50 45.90 41.65
CA HIS A 220 -11.28 45.18 41.24
C HIS A 220 -11.22 43.78 41.88
N LEU A 221 -11.70 43.63 43.11
CA LEU A 221 -11.86 42.33 43.75
C LEU A 221 -12.82 41.44 42.97
N ALA A 222 -13.99 41.97 42.60
CA ALA A 222 -14.97 41.24 41.79
C ALA A 222 -14.39 40.81 40.43
N TYR A 223 -13.64 41.69 39.77
CA TYR A 223 -12.98 41.37 38.50
C TYR A 223 -11.89 40.30 38.65
N ALA A 224 -11.05 40.39 39.68
CA ALA A 224 -10.01 39.39 39.96
C ALA A 224 -10.59 38.00 40.24
N VAL A 225 -11.69 37.93 41.02
CA VAL A 225 -12.42 36.69 41.27
C VAL A 225 -13.01 36.11 39.97
N TRP A 226 -13.57 36.97 39.11
CA TRP A 226 -14.09 36.53 37.81
C TRP A 226 -12.98 35.98 36.90
N GLN A 227 -11.84 36.67 36.82
CA GLN A 227 -10.67 36.20 36.06
C GLN A 227 -10.16 34.87 36.58
N CYS A 228 -10.02 34.70 37.90
CA CYS A 228 -9.66 33.43 38.51
C CYS A 228 -10.62 32.31 38.08
N LYS A 229 -11.94 32.56 38.18
CA LYS A 229 -12.95 31.58 37.77
C LYS A 229 -12.86 31.24 36.28
N MET A 230 -12.62 32.23 35.42
CA MET A 230 -12.44 32.03 33.99
C MET A 230 -11.26 31.10 33.70
N TYR A 231 -10.08 31.34 34.30
CA TYR A 231 -8.91 30.48 34.10
C TYR A 231 -9.12 29.05 34.64
N GLN A 232 -9.82 28.90 35.75
CA GLN A 232 -10.22 27.58 36.25
C GLN A 232 -11.14 26.84 35.26
N CYS A 233 -12.11 27.55 34.66
CA CYS A 233 -12.98 26.98 33.64
C CYS A 233 -12.18 26.58 32.38
N LEU A 234 -11.26 27.42 31.90
CA LEU A 234 -10.39 27.08 30.77
C LEU A 234 -9.54 25.82 31.05
N CYS A 235 -9.02 25.66 32.27
CA CYS A 235 -8.31 24.47 32.68
C CYS A 235 -9.19 23.22 32.62
N GLN A 236 -10.41 23.30 33.17
CA GLN A 236 -11.35 22.19 33.17
C GLN A 236 -11.78 21.82 31.75
N ASP A 237 -12.18 22.80 30.95
CA ASP A 237 -12.64 22.60 29.56
C ASP A 237 -11.54 22.00 28.68
N ALA A 238 -10.29 22.46 28.85
CA ALA A 238 -9.16 21.94 28.10
C ALA A 238 -8.85 20.49 28.49
N MET A 239 -8.88 20.16 29.79
CA MET A 239 -8.66 18.80 30.28
C MET A 239 -9.77 17.84 29.84
N ASP A 240 -11.03 18.28 29.87
CA ASP A 240 -12.18 17.50 29.43
C ASP A 240 -12.13 17.24 27.92
N SER A 241 -11.79 18.27 27.13
CA SER A 241 -11.61 18.15 25.68
C SER A 241 -10.47 17.20 25.33
N PHE A 242 -9.35 17.27 26.07
CA PHE A 242 -8.21 16.38 25.89
C PHE A 242 -8.53 14.94 26.25
N ASN A 243 -9.19 14.71 27.39
CA ASN A 243 -9.61 13.36 27.80
C ASN A 243 -10.60 12.76 26.81
N LYS A 244 -11.53 13.56 26.29
CA LYS A 244 -12.45 13.14 25.23
C LYS A 244 -11.71 12.74 23.95
N ALA A 245 -10.70 13.50 23.54
CA ALA A 245 -9.89 13.18 22.36
C ALA A 245 -8.99 11.94 22.57
N ARG A 246 -8.52 11.71 23.80
CA ARG A 246 -7.70 10.54 24.17
C ARG A 246 -8.51 9.25 24.24
N ASP A 247 -9.82 9.33 24.45
CA ASP A 247 -10.68 8.14 24.53
C ASP A 247 -10.60 7.32 23.22
N PRO A 248 -10.11 6.07 23.27
CA PRO A 248 -10.00 5.22 22.08
C PRO A 248 -11.35 4.94 21.40
N ALA A 249 -12.48 5.10 22.11
CA ALA A 249 -13.81 5.00 21.53
C ALA A 249 -14.10 6.11 20.50
N ASN A 250 -13.56 7.32 20.68
CA ASN A 250 -13.73 8.44 19.77
C ASN A 250 -12.77 8.39 18.57
N GLY A 251 -11.60 7.76 18.72
CA GLY A 251 -10.62 7.60 17.64
C GLY A 251 -11.06 6.62 16.54
N ARG A 252 -11.80 5.55 16.87
CA ARG A 252 -12.29 4.57 15.89
C ARG A 252 -13.29 5.14 14.88
N ALA A 253 -14.02 6.20 15.23
CA ALA A 253 -14.95 6.86 14.31
C ALA A 253 -14.24 7.59 13.16
N ILE A 254 -13.02 8.09 13.38
CA ILE A 254 -12.29 8.91 12.40
C ILE A 254 -11.61 8.04 11.33
N PHE A 255 -11.24 6.80 11.66
CA PHE A 255 -10.62 5.87 10.70
C PHE A 255 -11.64 4.98 9.95
N ALA A 256 -12.87 4.87 10.44
CA ALA A 256 -13.93 4.11 9.76
C ALA A 256 -14.63 4.89 8.63
N GLU A 257 -14.43 6.21 8.53
CA GLU A 257 -14.97 7.07 7.46
C GLU A 257 -13.96 7.32 6.32
N ALA A 258 -12.78 6.69 6.36
CA ALA A 258 -11.69 6.90 5.40
C ALA A 258 -11.33 5.66 4.55
N GLU A 259 -12.14 4.59 4.59
CA GLU A 259 -12.09 3.46 3.65
C GLU A 259 -13.23 3.53 2.62
#